data_AF-A0A8S4S7B8-F1
#
_entry.id   AF-A0A8S4S7B8-F1
#
_cell.length_a   1.000
_cell.length_b   1.000
_cell.length_c   1.000
_cell.angle_alpha   90.00
_cell.angle_beta   90.00
_cell.angle_gamma   90.00
#
_symmetry.space_group_name_H-M   'P 1'
#
loop_
_entity.id
_entity.type
_entity.pdbx_description
1 polymer ?
#
loop_
_entity_poly.entity_id
_entity_poly.type
_entity_poly.pdbx_seq_one_letter_code
_entity_poly.pdbx_strand_id
1 'polypeptide(L)'
;MTLIPWRLGRSLVWDATCVDTLAASHIQATSSMVGAAATSAEQSKRRKYENLDSSFIFVAFGVETLGPCRPEARELFSKNYRKGLSSLPVIQERAVGQRISLVIQRGNAASILGTVPRCGDFEDVLDFI
;
A
#
# COMPACT_ATOMS: atom_id res chain seq x y z
N MET A 1 5.25 9.97 -7.96
CA MET A 1 5.89 11.28 -7.74
C MET A 1 4.82 12.37 -7.85
N THR A 2 4.81 13.38 -6.98
CA THR A 2 3.93 14.55 -7.15
C THR A 2 4.47 15.47 -8.24
N LEU A 3 3.57 16.02 -9.06
CA LEU A 3 3.94 16.99 -10.11
C LEU A 3 4.26 18.38 -9.55
N ILE A 4 3.77 18.68 -8.35
CA ILE A 4 4.01 19.93 -7.61
C ILE A 4 4.82 19.58 -6.36
N PRO A 5 5.78 20.43 -5.93
CA PRO A 5 6.50 20.27 -4.68
C PRO A 5 5.55 20.07 -3.49
N TRP A 6 5.85 19.07 -2.68
CA TRP A 6 5.01 18.60 -1.58
C TRP A 6 5.23 19.40 -0.28
N ARG A 7 6.48 19.49 0.17
CA ARG A 7 6.84 20.17 1.43
C ARG A 7 8.28 20.66 1.35
N LEU A 8 8.52 21.91 1.77
CA LEU A 8 9.84 22.55 1.73
C LEU A 8 10.48 22.53 0.32
N GLY A 9 9.67 22.72 -0.73
CA GLY A 9 10.15 22.69 -2.11
C GLY A 9 10.52 21.29 -2.65
N ARG A 10 10.33 20.23 -1.85
CA ARG A 10 10.66 18.85 -2.22
C ARG A 10 9.45 18.10 -2.75
N SER A 11 9.62 17.32 -3.82
CA SER A 11 8.54 16.49 -4.38
C SER A 11 8.33 15.22 -3.56
N LEU A 12 7.08 14.75 -3.45
CA LEU A 12 6.77 13.50 -2.75
C LEU A 12 6.89 12.32 -3.71
N VAL A 13 7.62 11.31 -3.30
CA VAL A 13 7.71 10.00 -3.96
C VAL A 13 7.21 8.97 -2.96
N TRP A 14 6.33 8.08 -3.40
CA TRP A 14 5.85 6.99 -2.57
C TRP A 14 5.87 5.70 -3.39
N ASP A 15 6.15 4.61 -2.70
CA ASP A 15 6.12 3.25 -3.24
C ASP A 15 5.24 2.40 -2.33
N ALA A 16 4.24 1.75 -2.93
CA ALA A 16 3.26 0.93 -2.23
C ALA A 16 3.59 -0.54 -2.38
N THR A 17 3.49 -1.28 -1.29
CA THR A 17 3.67 -2.72 -1.27
C THR A 17 2.56 -3.36 -0.45
N CYS A 18 1.89 -4.33 -1.06
CA CYS A 18 1.00 -5.24 -0.35
C CYS A 18 1.78 -6.52 -0.06
N VAL A 19 1.83 -6.95 1.19
CA VAL A 19 2.53 -8.17 1.61
C VAL A 19 1.57 -9.21 2.14
N ASP A 20 1.85 -10.47 1.84
CA ASP A 20 1.02 -11.58 2.27
C ASP A 20 1.17 -11.83 3.78
N THR A 21 0.11 -11.55 4.55
CA THR A 21 0.06 -11.80 5.99
C THR A 21 0.30 -13.26 6.34
N LEU A 22 -0.10 -14.19 5.46
CA LEU A 22 -0.12 -15.63 5.71
C LEU A 22 1.07 -16.38 5.07
N ALA A 23 1.97 -15.67 4.38
CA ALA A 23 3.17 -16.29 3.85
C ALA A 23 3.95 -16.99 4.97
N ALA A 24 4.50 -18.18 4.69
CA ALA A 24 5.23 -18.96 5.69
C ALA A 24 6.42 -18.19 6.32
N SER A 25 7.03 -17.28 5.56
CA SER A 25 8.10 -16.39 6.03
C SER A 25 7.64 -15.25 6.93
N HIS A 26 6.33 -14.98 6.99
CA HIS A 26 5.73 -13.87 7.75
C HIS A 26 4.89 -14.36 8.93
N ILE A 27 4.35 -15.58 8.86
CA ILE A 27 3.40 -16.12 9.82
C ILE A 27 3.85 -16.02 11.28
N GLN A 28 5.13 -16.27 11.58
CA GLN A 28 5.68 -16.17 12.94
C GLN A 28 5.57 -14.74 13.49
N ALA A 29 5.83 -13.73 12.67
CA ALA A 29 5.79 -12.33 13.08
C ALA A 29 4.36 -11.78 13.07
N THR A 30 3.57 -12.11 12.04
CA THR A 30 2.19 -11.63 11.87
C THR A 30 1.23 -12.27 12.86
N SER A 31 1.51 -13.50 13.35
CA SER A 31 0.71 -14.12 14.41
C SER A 31 0.85 -13.42 15.77
N SER A 32 1.98 -12.75 16.01
CA SER A 32 2.27 -12.11 17.29
C SER A 32 2.04 -10.60 17.27
N MET A 33 2.17 -9.96 16.11
CA MET A 33 2.03 -8.51 15.98
C MET A 33 1.32 -8.15 14.67
N VAL A 34 0.22 -7.44 14.81
CA VAL A 34 -0.55 -6.88 13.70
C VAL A 34 0.34 -5.94 12.87
N GLY A 35 0.36 -6.12 11.55
CA GLY A 35 1.15 -5.25 10.66
C GLY A 35 2.65 -5.54 10.68
N ALA A 36 3.10 -6.65 11.25
CA ALA A 36 4.53 -7.00 11.31
C ALA A 36 5.15 -7.19 9.91
N ALA A 37 4.43 -7.83 8.98
CA ALA A 37 4.91 -7.99 7.61
C ALA A 37 4.91 -6.64 6.90
N ALA A 38 3.83 -5.85 7.03
CA ALA A 38 3.76 -4.51 6.45
C ALA A 38 4.93 -3.63 6.92
N THR A 39 5.29 -3.71 8.21
CA THR A 39 6.44 -3.03 8.79
C THR A 39 7.75 -3.40 8.13
N SER A 40 8.02 -4.71 8.01
CA SER A 40 9.25 -5.22 7.40
C SER A 40 9.36 -4.78 5.95
N ALA A 41 8.23 -4.79 5.24
CA ALA A 41 8.14 -4.32 3.86
C ALA A 41 8.48 -2.83 3.73
N GLU A 42 7.93 -1.98 4.60
CA GLU A 42 8.27 -0.56 4.60
C GLU A 42 9.74 -0.31 4.91
N GLN A 43 10.32 -1.02 5.88
CA GLN A 43 11.74 -0.90 6.20
C GLN A 43 12.60 -1.29 4.99
N SER A 44 12.23 -2.35 4.28
CA SER A 44 12.90 -2.79 3.06
C SER A 44 12.81 -1.73 1.96
N LYS A 45 11.65 -1.08 1.78
CA LYS A 45 11.48 0.04 0.85
C LYS A 45 12.32 1.25 1.27
N ARG A 46 12.32 1.63 2.55
CA ARG A 46 13.15 2.75 3.06
C ARG A 46 14.64 2.51 2.79
N ARG A 47 15.14 1.29 3.01
CA ARG A 47 16.51 0.89 2.66
C ARG A 47 16.77 0.96 1.16
N LYS A 48 15.84 0.44 0.34
CA LYS A 48 15.94 0.49 -1.13
C LYS A 48 16.09 1.92 -1.67
N TYR A 49 15.43 2.89 -1.03
CA TYR A 49 15.44 4.29 -1.44
C TYR A 49 16.23 5.19 -0.48
N GLU A 50 17.19 4.63 0.28
CA GLU A 50 17.99 5.40 1.24
C GLU A 50 18.85 6.48 0.56
N ASN A 51 19.32 6.20 -0.65
CA ASN A 51 20.13 7.10 -1.47
C ASN A 51 19.30 7.94 -2.45
N LEU A 52 17.99 8.07 -2.22
CA LEU A 52 17.14 8.94 -3.03
C LEU A 52 17.61 10.39 -2.88
N ASP A 53 17.59 11.14 -3.99
CA ASP A 53 18.01 12.53 -3.99
C ASP A 53 17.27 13.36 -2.92
N SER A 54 18.01 14.24 -2.24
CA SER A 54 17.50 15.05 -1.13
C SER A 54 16.33 15.97 -1.52
N SER A 55 16.16 16.26 -2.81
CA SER A 55 15.01 16.98 -3.37
C SER A 55 13.69 16.20 -3.27
N PHE A 56 13.73 14.91 -2.93
CA PHE A 56 12.53 14.08 -2.76
C PHE A 56 12.27 13.74 -1.31
N ILE A 57 11.00 13.74 -0.93
CA ILE A 57 10.52 13.12 0.31
C ILE A 57 10.00 11.74 -0.06
N PHE A 58 10.63 10.70 0.46
CA PHE A 58 10.18 9.33 0.26
C PHE A 58 9.23 8.88 1.37
N VAL A 59 8.13 8.22 0.98
CA VAL A 59 7.23 7.53 1.90
C VAL A 59 7.03 6.10 1.44
N ALA A 60 7.38 5.14 2.30
CA ALA A 60 7.04 3.74 2.08
C ALA A 60 5.60 3.50 2.56
N PHE A 61 4.76 2.90 1.70
CA PHE A 61 3.42 2.49 2.06
C PHE A 61 3.36 0.96 2.14
N GLY A 62 3.28 0.41 3.35
CA GLY A 62 3.13 -1.02 3.57
C GLY A 62 1.73 -1.37 4.04
N VAL A 63 1.13 -2.36 3.38
CA VAL A 63 -0.16 -2.95 3.78
C VAL A 63 -0.08 -4.47 3.72
N GLU A 64 -0.77 -5.12 4.63
CA GLU A 64 -0.93 -6.57 4.67
C GLU A 64 -2.20 -6.99 3.91
N THR A 65 -2.17 -8.17 3.29
CA THR A 65 -3.32 -8.73 2.56
C THR A 65 -4.58 -8.78 3.42
N LEU A 66 -4.46 -9.10 4.72
CA LEU A 66 -5.63 -9.12 5.62
C LEU A 66 -6.08 -7.75 6.14
N GLY A 67 -5.48 -6.65 5.66
CA GLY A 67 -5.89 -5.29 5.95
C GLY A 67 -5.03 -4.46 6.92
N PRO A 68 -4.15 -5.03 7.79
CA PRO A 68 -3.27 -4.21 8.61
C PRO A 68 -2.42 -3.25 7.77
N CYS A 69 -2.55 -1.95 8.06
CA CYS A 69 -1.81 -0.89 7.39
C CYS A 69 -1.14 -0.02 8.45
N ARG A 70 0.11 0.37 8.19
CA ARG A 70 0.89 1.20 9.12
C ARG A 70 0.24 2.58 9.30
N PRO A 71 0.34 3.19 10.49
CA PRO A 71 -0.14 4.55 10.71
C PRO A 71 0.48 5.57 9.76
N GLU A 72 1.76 5.44 9.42
CA GLU A 72 2.47 6.33 8.48
C GLU A 72 1.90 6.25 7.05
N ALA A 73 1.57 5.05 6.60
CA ALA A 73 0.86 4.78 5.36
C ALA A 73 -0.55 5.40 5.36
N ARG A 74 -1.24 5.38 6.51
CA ARG A 74 -2.54 6.04 6.69
C ARG A 74 -2.40 7.57 6.77
N GLU A 75 -1.31 8.06 7.36
CA GLU A 75 -1.02 9.49 7.49
C GLU A 75 -0.75 10.16 6.13
N LEU A 76 -0.10 9.43 5.22
CA LEU A 76 0.12 9.85 3.82
C LEU A 76 -1.18 10.33 3.15
N PHE A 77 -2.29 9.66 3.45
CA PHE A 77 -3.61 9.94 2.89
C PHE A 77 -4.57 10.59 3.89
N SER A 78 -4.10 10.99 5.07
CA SER A 78 -4.91 11.68 6.07
C SER A 78 -4.85 13.19 5.92
N LYS A 79 -5.60 13.92 6.76
CA LYS A 79 -5.75 15.38 6.77
C LYS A 79 -4.44 16.20 6.67
N ASN A 80 -3.27 15.66 7.01
CA ASN A 80 -1.97 16.32 6.81
C ASN A 80 -1.63 16.58 5.32
N TYR A 81 -2.32 15.89 4.40
CA TYR A 81 -2.27 16.11 2.94
C TYR A 81 -2.78 17.51 2.53
N ARG A 82 -3.54 18.21 3.40
CA ARG A 82 -4.14 19.54 3.15
C ARG A 82 -3.15 20.71 3.10
N LYS A 83 -1.97 20.61 3.70
CA LYS A 83 -1.08 21.78 3.88
C LYS A 83 -0.07 22.00 2.75
N GLY A 84 0.32 20.95 2.03
CA GLY A 84 1.25 21.04 0.90
C GLY A 84 0.56 21.18 -0.47
N LEU A 85 -0.70 20.77 -0.54
CA LEU A 85 -1.49 20.73 -1.77
C LEU A 85 -2.76 21.54 -1.54
N SER A 86 -2.66 22.86 -1.64
CA SER A 86 -3.76 23.81 -1.45
C SER A 86 -4.92 23.67 -2.46
N SER A 87 -4.92 22.64 -3.31
CA SER A 87 -5.81 22.53 -4.48
C SER A 87 -6.55 21.20 -4.67
N LEU A 88 -6.34 20.14 -3.86
CA LEU A 88 -7.11 18.89 -4.06
C LEU A 88 -8.37 18.85 -3.17
N PRO A 89 -9.57 18.69 -3.75
CA PRO A 89 -10.82 18.60 -2.98
C PRO A 89 -10.88 17.30 -2.17
N VAL A 90 -11.48 17.36 -0.97
CA VAL A 90 -11.66 16.27 0.01
C VAL A 90 -12.23 14.97 -0.61
N ILE A 91 -12.96 15.09 -1.71
CA ILE A 91 -13.54 13.99 -2.48
C ILE A 91 -12.46 13.05 -3.05
N GLN A 92 -11.29 13.57 -3.42
CA GLN A 92 -10.19 12.77 -3.98
C GLN A 92 -9.46 11.92 -2.93
N GLU A 93 -9.35 12.38 -1.67
CA GLU A 93 -8.72 11.62 -0.57
C GLU A 93 -9.49 10.31 -0.30
N ARG A 94 -10.82 10.42 -0.18
CA ARG A 94 -11.71 9.26 -0.02
C ARG A 94 -11.63 8.33 -1.24
N ALA A 95 -11.55 8.89 -2.44
CA ALA A 95 -11.44 8.10 -3.66
C ALA A 95 -10.11 7.30 -3.74
N VAL A 96 -8.99 7.86 -3.29
CA VAL A 96 -7.69 7.16 -3.30
C VAL A 96 -7.68 6.01 -2.29
N GLY A 97 -8.11 6.26 -1.05
CA GLY A 97 -8.20 5.21 -0.03
C GLY A 97 -9.11 4.06 -0.46
N GLN A 98 -10.28 4.39 -1.03
CA GLN A 98 -11.22 3.38 -1.56
C GLN A 98 -10.60 2.55 -2.69
N ARG A 99 -9.92 3.20 -3.65
CA ARG A 99 -9.24 2.51 -4.76
C ARG A 99 -8.15 1.56 -4.27
N ILE A 100 -7.35 1.99 -3.29
CA ILE A 100 -6.31 1.15 -2.68
C ILE A 100 -6.96 -0.08 -2.02
N SER A 101 -8.03 0.11 -1.24
CA SER A 101 -8.76 -1.00 -0.63
C SER A 101 -9.30 -2.00 -1.64
N LEU A 102 -9.88 -1.52 -2.76
CA LEU A 102 -10.39 -2.38 -3.82
C LEU A 102 -9.28 -3.20 -4.50
N VAL A 103 -8.13 -2.58 -4.79
CA VAL A 103 -6.99 -3.28 -5.39
C VAL A 103 -6.42 -4.35 -4.46
N ILE A 104 -6.37 -4.09 -3.15
CA ILE A 104 -5.95 -5.08 -2.14
C ILE A 104 -6.92 -6.27 -2.14
N GLN A 105 -8.23 -6.00 -2.06
CA GLN A 105 -9.25 -7.07 -2.06
C GLN A 105 -9.21 -7.90 -3.34
N ARG A 106 -9.02 -7.26 -4.50
CA ARG A 106 -8.81 -7.95 -5.79
C ARG A 106 -7.57 -8.83 -5.79
N GLY A 107 -6.44 -8.33 -5.29
CA GLY A 107 -5.21 -9.11 -5.15
C GLY A 107 -5.39 -10.31 -4.23
N ASN A 108 -6.09 -10.14 -3.10
CA ASN A 108 -6.40 -11.24 -2.19
C ASN A 108 -7.27 -12.31 -2.85
N ALA A 109 -8.32 -11.90 -3.58
CA ALA A 109 -9.20 -12.81 -4.29
C ALA A 109 -8.43 -13.63 -5.33
N ALA A 110 -7.57 -12.97 -6.12
CA ALA A 110 -6.71 -13.64 -7.10
C ALA A 110 -5.76 -14.66 -6.44
N SER A 111 -5.15 -14.31 -5.30
CA SER A 111 -4.28 -15.23 -4.55
C SER A 111 -5.03 -16.46 -4.05
N ILE A 112 -6.25 -16.30 -3.53
CA ILE A 112 -7.09 -17.42 -3.08
C ILE A 112 -7.46 -18.31 -4.28
N LEU A 113 -7.95 -17.73 -5.37
CA LEU A 113 -8.32 -18.47 -6.58
C LEU A 113 -7.13 -19.24 -7.17
N GLY A 114 -5.91 -18.69 -7.08
CA GLY A 114 -4.69 -19.36 -7.50
C GLY A 114 -4.30 -20.58 -6.66
N THR A 115 -4.87 -20.75 -5.46
CA THR A 115 -4.61 -21.91 -4.57
C THR A 115 -5.66 -23.01 -4.67
N VAL A 116 -6.80 -22.76 -5.30
CA VAL A 116 -7.84 -23.77 -5.52
C VAL A 116 -7.42 -24.66 -6.69
N PRO A 117 -7.50 -26.00 -6.58
CA PRO A 117 -7.28 -26.89 -7.72
C PRO A 117 -8.21 -26.49 -8.87
N ARG A 118 -7.69 -26.34 -10.08
CA ARG A 118 -8.52 -26.07 -11.27
C ARG A 118 -9.44 -27.26 -11.52
N CYS A 119 -10.64 -27.22 -10.97
CA CYS A 119 -11.69 -28.21 -11.19
C CYS A 119 -12.90 -27.47 -11.77
N GLY A 120 -13.00 -27.46 -13.10
CA GLY A 120 -14.17 -27.02 -13.88
C GLY A 120 -14.45 -25.51 -13.89
N ASP A 121 -14.46 -24.94 -15.10
CA ASP A 121 -15.08 -23.67 -15.54
C ASP A 121 -15.27 -22.55 -14.49
N PHE A 122 -14.18 -21.86 -14.16
CA PHE A 122 -14.20 -20.56 -13.46
C PHE A 122 -13.52 -19.45 -14.28
N GLU A 123 -13.60 -19.51 -15.61
CA GLU A 123 -13.08 -18.42 -16.45
C GLU A 123 -13.86 -17.10 -16.25
N ASP A 124 -15.15 -17.18 -15.89
CA ASP A 124 -16.02 -16.01 -15.71
C ASP A 124 -15.66 -15.09 -14.52
N VAL A 125 -14.86 -15.56 -13.55
CA VAL A 125 -14.50 -14.78 -12.36
C VAL A 125 -13.31 -13.85 -12.62
N LEU A 126 -12.46 -14.19 -13.59
CA LEU A 126 -11.27 -13.39 -13.93
C LEU A 126 -11.63 -12.13 -14.73
N ASP A 127 -12.75 -12.11 -15.44
CA ASP A 127 -13.21 -10.97 -16.24
C ASP A 127 -13.71 -9.77 -15.41
N PHE A 128 -13.85 -9.92 -14.08
CA PHE A 128 -14.30 -8.87 -13.16
C PHE A 128 -13.22 -8.30 -12.22
N ILE A 129 -11.98 -8.82 -12.26
CA ILE A 129 -10.82 -8.36 -11.48
C ILE A 129 -10.03 -7.30 -12.25
#